data_AF-A0A934BQ93-F1
#
_entry.id   AF-A0A934BQ93-F1
#
_cell.length_a   1.000
_cell.length_b   1.000
_cell.length_c   1.000
_cell.angle_alpha   90.00
_cell.angle_beta   90.00
_cell.angle_gamma   90.00
#
_symmetry.space_group_name_H-M   'P 1'
#
loop_
_entity.id
_entity.type
_entity.pdbx_description
1 polymer ?
#
loop_
_entity_poly.entity_id
_entity_poly.type
_entity_poly.pdbx_seq_one_letter_code
_entity_poly.pdbx_strand_id
1 'polypeptide(L)'
;MIIFLSYATCGLWTKYINTKAVNGFLMPGAIVHELSHALFCLVTGTTIKELNLFTSNSTGIKYDKPKIPFLFDFIIAAAPMFGCVFFIFFISKLLSNPIHLSNEFPQEIHFTLKGLFDLLRHLLDAVWVTFHAFKNQFRITEIHHIFFLLALIIFTVSMSPHKQDIKHLVLGFGVIALILFFLEKLGVHLQQYKWWNFCIKELWVITTLAISVLATLLFITLVTMGLIKGYRLTFGHKSSPK
;
A
#
# COMPACT_ATOMS: atom_id res chain seq x y z
N MET A 1 -8.58 2.08 -1.57
CA MET A 1 -8.44 1.19 -0.40
C MET A 1 -7.00 1.08 0.11
N ILE A 2 -6.02 0.74 -0.75
CA ILE A 2 -4.59 0.68 -0.38
C ILE A 2 -4.13 1.92 0.40
N ILE A 3 -4.38 3.12 -0.16
CA ILE A 3 -4.02 4.40 0.47
C ILE A 3 -4.57 4.46 1.91
N PHE A 4 -5.86 4.17 2.09
CA PHE A 4 -6.50 4.20 3.41
C PHE A 4 -5.90 3.18 4.39
N LEU A 5 -5.73 1.93 3.99
CA LEU A 5 -5.19 0.88 4.86
C LEU A 5 -3.72 1.16 5.24
N SER A 6 -2.91 1.66 4.30
CA SER A 6 -1.52 2.03 4.52
C SER A 6 -1.41 3.21 5.50
N TYR A 7 -2.20 4.26 5.29
CA TYR A 7 -2.27 5.41 6.20
C TYR A 7 -2.74 5.02 7.60
N ALA A 8 -3.78 4.19 7.69
CA ALA A 8 -4.31 3.73 8.96
C ALA A 8 -3.27 2.91 9.73
N THR A 9 -2.59 1.98 9.06
CA THR A 9 -1.56 1.14 9.66
C THR A 9 -0.38 1.97 10.15
N CYS A 10 0.20 2.81 9.29
CA CYS A 10 1.33 3.68 9.65
C CYS A 10 0.97 4.69 10.75
N GLY A 11 -0.22 5.30 10.67
CA GLY A 11 -0.73 6.24 11.66
C GLY A 11 -0.94 5.60 13.03
N LEU A 12 -1.42 4.35 13.08
CA LEU A 12 -1.53 3.59 14.33
C LEU A 12 -0.15 3.22 14.88
N TRP A 13 0.76 2.74 14.03
CA TRP A 13 2.12 2.36 14.48
C TRP A 13 2.87 3.54 15.07
N THR A 14 2.86 4.69 14.41
CA THR A 14 3.52 5.91 14.90
C THR A 14 2.89 6.48 16.19
N LYS A 15 1.61 6.18 16.45
CA LYS A 15 0.90 6.58 17.67
C LYS A 15 1.21 5.69 18.87
N TYR A 16 1.43 4.40 18.66
CA TYR A 16 1.55 3.39 19.73
C TYR A 16 2.96 2.83 19.92
N ILE A 17 3.80 2.92 18.89
CA ILE A 17 5.21 2.51 18.88
C ILE A 17 6.06 3.78 18.83
N ASN A 18 7.30 3.69 19.31
CA ASN A 18 8.26 4.79 19.20
C ASN A 18 8.41 5.21 17.72
N THR A 19 8.09 6.47 17.41
CA THR A 19 8.15 7.03 16.06
C THR A 19 9.52 6.82 15.39
N LYS A 20 10.62 6.95 16.13
CA LYS A 20 11.97 6.71 15.58
C LYS A 20 12.18 5.26 15.18
N ALA A 21 11.64 4.31 15.93
CA ALA A 21 11.74 2.89 15.61
C ALA A 21 10.90 2.54 14.38
N VAL A 22 9.67 3.07 14.28
CA VAL A 22 8.81 2.88 13.10
C VAL A 22 9.46 3.48 11.84
N ASN A 23 9.96 4.72 11.94
CA ASN A 23 10.62 5.38 10.81
C ASN A 23 11.92 4.68 10.40
N GLY A 24 12.71 4.18 11.37
CA GLY A 24 13.90 3.38 11.08
C GLY A 24 13.57 2.05 10.41
N PHE A 25 12.53 1.37 10.88
CA PHE A 25 12.07 0.11 10.29
C PHE A 25 11.54 0.27 8.86
N LEU A 26 10.78 1.34 8.60
CA LEU A 26 10.21 1.66 7.29
C LEU A 26 11.17 2.41 6.37
N MET A 27 12.38 2.74 6.84
CA MET A 27 13.37 3.53 6.10
C MET A 27 13.69 2.95 4.71
N PRO A 28 13.92 1.63 4.53
CA PRO A 28 14.19 1.09 3.18
C PRO A 28 13.03 1.35 2.21
N GLY A 29 11.78 1.23 2.69
CA GLY A 29 10.59 1.55 1.92
C GLY A 29 10.46 3.03 1.62
N ALA A 30 10.78 3.90 2.58
CA ALA A 30 10.80 5.36 2.39
C ALA A 30 11.86 5.81 1.36
N ILE A 31 13.03 5.16 1.33
CA ILE A 31 14.05 5.42 0.29
C ILE A 31 13.49 5.07 -1.09
N VAL A 32 12.91 3.88 -1.26
CA VAL A 32 12.29 3.49 -2.53
C VAL A 32 11.16 4.44 -2.91
N HIS A 33 10.37 4.89 -1.94
CA HIS A 33 9.29 5.86 -2.14
C HIS A 33 9.81 7.17 -2.75
N GLU A 34 10.79 7.81 -2.11
CA GLU A 34 11.34 9.10 -2.56
C GLU A 34 12.16 8.95 -3.85
N LEU A 35 12.89 7.85 -4.03
CA LEU A 35 13.60 7.57 -5.29
C LEU A 35 12.63 7.35 -6.45
N SER A 36 11.46 6.77 -6.21
CA SER A 36 10.43 6.61 -7.25
C SER A 36 9.90 7.97 -7.70
N HIS A 37 9.64 8.89 -6.75
CA HIS A 37 9.31 10.27 -7.12
C HIS A 37 10.44 10.92 -7.91
N ALA A 38 11.68 10.84 -7.43
CA ALA A 38 12.83 11.46 -8.09
C ALA A 38 13.02 10.93 -9.53
N LEU A 39 12.92 9.61 -9.72
CA LEU A 39 13.03 8.98 -11.03
C LEU A 39 11.97 9.52 -11.99
N PHE A 40 10.71 9.57 -11.56
CA PHE A 40 9.64 10.04 -12.44
C PHE A 40 9.66 11.55 -12.65
N CYS A 41 10.11 12.35 -11.68
CA CYS A 41 10.40 13.77 -11.89
C CYS A 41 11.43 13.95 -13.01
N LEU A 42 12.51 13.16 -13.03
CA LEU A 42 13.52 13.23 -14.10
C LEU A 42 12.95 12.81 -15.46
N VAL A 43 12.18 11.72 -15.50
CA VAL A 43 11.54 11.22 -16.73
C VAL A 43 10.54 12.24 -17.30
N THR A 44 9.79 12.94 -16.44
CA THR A 44 8.84 13.98 -16.87
C THR A 44 9.51 15.31 -17.18
N GLY A 45 10.84 15.42 -17.02
CA GLY A 45 11.60 16.64 -17.24
C GLY A 45 11.32 17.74 -16.21
N THR A 46 10.95 17.34 -15.00
CA THR A 46 10.67 18.21 -13.85
C THR A 46 11.93 18.42 -13.03
N THR A 47 12.22 19.67 -12.68
CA THR A 47 13.39 20.02 -11.86
C THR A 47 13.18 19.63 -10.40
N ILE A 48 14.10 18.83 -9.86
CA ILE A 48 14.15 18.51 -8.43
C ILE A 48 14.94 19.62 -7.73
N LYS A 49 14.32 20.28 -6.75
CA LYS A 49 14.95 21.36 -5.96
C LYS A 49 15.65 20.82 -4.73
N GLU A 50 15.00 19.90 -4.04
CA GLU A 50 15.52 19.26 -2.83
C GLU A 50 15.13 17.79 -2.84
N LEU A 51 16.06 16.92 -2.45
CA LEU A 51 15.82 15.50 -2.23
C LEU A 51 16.42 15.12 -0.87
N ASN A 52 15.55 14.73 0.05
CA ASN A 52 15.89 14.28 1.38
C ASN A 52 15.34 12.87 1.60
N LEU A 53 16.25 11.90 1.58
CA LEU A 53 15.92 10.47 1.71
C LEU A 53 15.77 10.03 3.18
N PHE A 54 16.21 10.83 4.14
CA PHE A 54 16.40 10.40 5.54
C PHE A 54 15.46 11.07 6.53
N THR A 55 14.73 12.12 6.14
CA THR A 55 13.75 12.78 7.02
C THR A 55 12.32 12.43 6.64
N SER A 56 11.62 11.71 7.50
CA SER A 56 10.23 11.26 7.29
C SER A 56 9.14 12.30 7.58
N ASN A 57 9.51 13.52 8.00
CA ASN A 57 8.57 14.47 8.62
C ASN A 57 8.06 15.56 7.67
N SER A 58 8.66 15.71 6.49
CA SER A 58 8.22 16.61 5.41
C SER A 58 8.36 15.86 4.10
N THR A 59 7.56 16.21 3.09
CA THR A 59 7.69 15.69 1.71
C THR A 59 9.17 15.61 1.35
N GLY A 60 9.71 14.39 1.23
CA GLY A 60 11.15 14.16 1.14
C GLY A 60 11.72 14.77 -0.13
N ILE A 61 10.89 14.96 -1.15
CA ILE A 61 11.22 15.66 -2.37
C ILE A 61 10.46 16.99 -2.51
N LYS A 62 11.17 18.04 -2.95
CA LYS A 62 10.56 19.26 -3.48
C LYS A 62 10.90 19.35 -4.96
N TYR A 63 9.88 19.46 -5.79
CA TYR A 63 10.02 19.57 -7.23
C TYR A 63 9.19 20.74 -7.76
N ASP A 64 9.63 21.31 -8.88
CA ASP A 64 8.88 22.37 -9.57
C ASP A 64 7.62 21.83 -10.25
N LYS A 65 6.72 22.72 -10.66
CA LYS A 65 5.56 22.29 -11.45
C LYS A 65 6.04 21.61 -12.74
N PRO A 66 5.56 20.40 -13.05
CA PRO A 66 5.95 19.71 -14.28
C PRO A 66 5.50 20.46 -15.52
N LYS A 67 6.17 20.19 -16.65
CA LYS A 67 5.87 20.82 -17.95
C LYS A 67 4.42 20.60 -18.41
N ILE A 68 3.89 19.39 -18.17
CA ILE A 68 2.49 19.05 -18.43
C ILE A 68 1.79 18.87 -17.07
N PRO A 69 1.15 19.93 -16.53
CA PRO A 69 0.45 19.82 -15.27
C PRO A 69 -0.69 18.79 -15.37
N PHE A 70 -1.13 18.25 -14.25
CA PHE A 70 -2.12 17.17 -14.12
C PHE A 70 -1.62 15.77 -14.54
N LEU A 71 -1.18 15.57 -15.78
CA LEU A 71 -0.74 14.24 -16.24
C LEU A 71 0.56 13.83 -15.54
N PHE A 72 1.56 14.71 -15.56
CA PHE A 72 2.84 14.40 -14.92
C PHE A 72 2.74 14.47 -13.40
N ASP A 73 1.89 15.33 -12.86
CA ASP A 73 1.59 15.34 -11.42
C ASP A 73 1.02 13.99 -10.97
N PHE A 74 0.08 13.42 -11.74
CA PHE A 74 -0.47 12.09 -11.46
C PHE A 74 0.60 11.00 -11.54
N ILE A 75 1.42 11.01 -12.59
CA ILE A 75 2.49 10.02 -12.79
C ILE A 75 3.49 10.07 -11.63
N ILE A 76 3.95 11.27 -11.26
CA ILE A 76 4.88 11.47 -10.14
C ILE A 76 4.22 11.03 -8.83
N ALA A 77 2.95 11.39 -8.60
CA ALA A 77 2.22 11.03 -7.38
C ALA A 77 1.97 9.51 -7.26
N ALA A 78 1.79 8.81 -8.38
CA ALA A 78 1.60 7.36 -8.41
C ALA A 78 2.91 6.56 -8.38
N ALA A 79 4.03 7.19 -8.73
CA ALA A 79 5.33 6.53 -8.84
C ALA A 79 5.73 5.69 -7.61
N PRO A 80 5.60 6.17 -6.36
CA PRO A 80 5.97 5.37 -5.19
C PRO A 80 5.16 4.09 -5.02
N MET A 81 3.88 4.11 -5.42
CA MET A 81 3.04 2.93 -5.39
C MET A 81 3.62 1.84 -6.29
N PHE A 82 3.93 2.21 -7.54
CA PHE A 82 4.52 1.28 -8.51
C PHE A 82 5.95 0.87 -8.12
N GLY A 83 6.74 1.78 -7.56
CA GLY A 83 8.09 1.49 -7.08
C GLY A 83 8.11 0.45 -5.96
N CYS A 84 7.30 0.64 -4.91
CA CYS A 84 7.22 -0.33 -3.80
C CYS A 84 6.76 -1.71 -4.29
N VAL A 85 5.78 -1.74 -5.17
CA VAL A 85 5.29 -2.98 -5.78
C VAL A 85 6.37 -3.68 -6.60
N PHE A 86 7.10 -2.92 -7.44
CA PHE A 86 8.18 -3.45 -8.24
C PHE A 86 9.23 -4.14 -7.37
N PHE A 87 9.59 -3.53 -6.23
CA PHE A 87 10.53 -4.13 -5.28
C PHE A 87 9.97 -5.37 -4.59
N ILE A 88 8.67 -5.41 -4.24
CA ILE A 88 8.03 -6.62 -3.70
C ILE A 88 8.14 -7.77 -4.70
N PHE A 89 7.80 -7.52 -5.97
CA PHE A 89 7.87 -8.52 -7.03
C PHE A 89 9.31 -8.97 -7.31
N PHE A 90 10.25 -8.02 -7.37
CA PHE A 90 11.66 -8.28 -7.58
C PHE A 90 12.24 -9.16 -6.46
N ILE A 91 11.96 -8.82 -5.20
CA ILE A 91 12.40 -9.60 -4.04
C ILE A 91 11.72 -10.97 -3.99
N SER A 92 10.43 -11.06 -4.34
CA SER A 92 9.74 -12.34 -4.47
C SER A 92 10.47 -13.26 -5.44
N LYS A 93 10.79 -12.77 -6.65
CA LYS A 93 11.54 -13.55 -7.65
C LYS A 93 12.94 -13.90 -7.19
N LEU A 94 13.67 -12.95 -6.60
CA LEU A 94 15.02 -13.15 -6.10
C LEU A 94 15.07 -14.25 -5.02
N LEU A 95 14.03 -14.33 -4.19
CA LEU A 95 13.89 -15.32 -3.12
C LEU A 95 13.13 -16.59 -3.55
N SER A 96 12.95 -16.82 -4.86
CA SER A 96 12.28 -17.99 -5.43
C SER A 96 10.81 -18.17 -5.02
N ASN A 97 10.07 -17.05 -4.87
CA ASN A 97 8.64 -16.99 -4.54
C ASN A 97 8.27 -17.80 -3.28
N PRO A 98 8.75 -17.38 -2.09
CA PRO A 98 8.63 -18.17 -0.88
C PRO A 98 7.19 -18.31 -0.38
N ILE A 99 6.28 -17.41 -0.77
CA ILE A 99 4.88 -17.41 -0.33
C ILE A 99 3.98 -16.98 -1.48
N HIS A 100 2.98 -17.80 -1.77
CA HIS A 100 1.91 -17.48 -2.71
C HIS A 100 0.68 -17.04 -1.93
N LEU A 101 0.28 -15.79 -2.11
CA LEU A 101 -0.94 -15.21 -1.55
C LEU A 101 -2.08 -15.29 -2.57
N SER A 102 -3.30 -15.50 -2.11
CA SER A 102 -4.46 -15.58 -3.01
C SER A 102 -4.79 -14.20 -3.57
N ASN A 103 -5.31 -14.19 -4.79
CA ASN A 103 -5.74 -12.97 -5.49
C ASN A 103 -7.27 -12.82 -5.51
N GLU A 104 -7.96 -13.51 -4.60
CA GLU A 104 -9.42 -13.59 -4.53
C GLU A 104 -9.97 -12.40 -3.75
N PHE A 105 -9.84 -11.21 -4.31
CA PHE A 105 -10.62 -10.05 -3.87
C PHE A 105 -11.74 -9.80 -4.90
N PRO A 106 -12.93 -9.31 -4.50
CA PRO A 106 -13.99 -8.98 -5.44
C PRO A 106 -13.59 -7.86 -6.40
N GLN A 107 -13.89 -8.03 -7.69
CA GLN A 107 -13.66 -7.01 -8.73
C GLN A 107 -14.75 -5.94 -8.77
N GLU A 108 -15.91 -6.22 -8.17
CA GLU A 108 -17.06 -5.31 -8.15
C GLU A 108 -17.42 -4.97 -6.71
N ILE A 109 -17.64 -3.67 -6.46
CA ILE A 109 -18.12 -3.17 -5.16
C ILE A 109 -19.40 -2.39 -5.42
N HIS A 110 -20.51 -2.85 -4.84
CA HIS A 110 -21.76 -2.11 -4.89
C HIS A 110 -21.80 -1.03 -3.80
N PHE A 111 -22.07 0.22 -4.17
CA PHE A 111 -22.21 1.33 -3.22
C PHE A 111 -23.58 1.30 -2.52
N THR A 112 -23.82 0.27 -1.72
CA THR A 112 -25.02 0.11 -0.87
C THR A 112 -24.61 -0.25 0.55
N LEU A 113 -25.52 -0.13 1.53
CA LEU A 113 -25.25 -0.59 2.91
C LEU A 113 -24.84 -2.07 2.92
N LYS A 114 -25.52 -2.91 2.13
CA LYS A 114 -25.17 -4.31 1.95
C LYS A 114 -23.75 -4.45 1.39
N GLY A 115 -23.42 -3.68 0.35
CA GLY A 115 -22.08 -3.70 -0.25
C GLY A 115 -20.97 -3.23 0.70
N LEU A 116 -21.25 -2.35 1.67
CA LEU A 116 -20.29 -2.01 2.74
C LEU A 116 -20.01 -3.20 3.66
N PHE A 117 -21.05 -3.93 4.08
CA PHE A 117 -20.89 -5.16 4.87
C PHE A 117 -20.17 -6.26 4.08
N ASP A 118 -20.49 -6.39 2.78
CA ASP A 118 -19.80 -7.30 1.89
C ASP A 118 -18.32 -6.94 1.77
N LEU A 119 -17.98 -5.66 1.62
CA LEU A 119 -16.59 -5.18 1.62
C LEU A 119 -15.86 -5.54 2.93
N LEU A 120 -16.49 -5.34 4.09
CA LEU A 120 -15.91 -5.70 5.38
C LEU A 120 -15.67 -7.21 5.48
N ARG A 121 -16.64 -8.01 5.01
CA ARG A 121 -16.50 -9.46 4.94
C ARG A 121 -15.33 -9.86 4.04
N HIS A 122 -15.22 -9.29 2.85
CA HIS A 122 -14.11 -9.55 1.94
C HIS A 122 -12.75 -9.13 2.51
N LEU A 123 -12.70 -8.04 3.29
CA LEU A 123 -11.48 -7.67 4.02
C LEU A 123 -11.13 -8.73 5.09
N LEU A 124 -12.10 -9.22 5.86
CA LEU A 124 -11.88 -10.29 6.84
C LEU A 124 -11.47 -11.61 6.17
N ASP A 125 -12.10 -11.97 5.05
CA ASP A 125 -11.74 -13.14 4.25
C ASP A 125 -10.29 -13.00 3.74
N ALA A 126 -9.90 -11.81 3.25
CA ALA A 126 -8.52 -11.55 2.84
C ALA A 126 -7.53 -11.71 4.01
N VAL A 127 -7.88 -11.27 5.22
CA VAL A 127 -7.08 -11.51 6.43
C VAL A 127 -6.95 -13.01 6.72
N TRP A 128 -8.07 -13.73 6.65
CA TRP A 128 -8.11 -15.16 6.92
C TRP A 128 -7.26 -15.97 5.94
N VAL A 129 -7.42 -15.70 4.64
CA VAL A 129 -6.66 -16.39 3.59
C VAL A 129 -5.18 -16.07 3.68
N THR A 130 -4.83 -14.81 3.95
CA THR A 130 -3.42 -14.40 4.18
C THR A 130 -2.84 -15.16 5.36
N PHE A 131 -3.54 -15.18 6.51
CA PHE A 131 -3.08 -15.89 7.70
C PHE A 131 -2.89 -17.39 7.44
N HIS A 132 -3.83 -18.02 6.72
CA HIS A 132 -3.73 -19.43 6.37
C HIS A 132 -2.56 -19.72 5.41
N ALA A 133 -2.32 -18.86 4.42
CA ALA A 133 -1.20 -18.97 3.51
C ALA A 133 0.14 -18.86 4.26
N PHE A 134 0.29 -17.88 5.14
CA PHE A 134 1.46 -17.76 5.99
C PHE A 134 1.59 -18.97 6.93
N LYS A 135 0.54 -19.38 7.63
CA LYS A 135 0.61 -20.54 8.54
C LYS A 135 1.08 -21.83 7.85
N ASN A 136 0.67 -22.06 6.61
CA ASN A 136 0.96 -23.31 5.91
C ASN A 136 2.27 -23.28 5.12
N GLN A 137 2.64 -22.13 4.56
CA GLN A 137 3.80 -22.00 3.67
C GLN A 137 5.02 -21.41 4.38
N PHE A 138 4.82 -20.60 5.44
CA PHE A 138 5.91 -19.91 6.12
C PHE A 138 6.71 -20.87 7.01
N ARG A 139 8.00 -20.98 6.74
CA ARG A 139 8.95 -21.73 7.57
C ARG A 139 9.90 -20.76 8.24
N ILE A 140 9.80 -20.61 9.56
CA ILE A 140 10.67 -19.71 10.35
C ILE A 140 12.14 -20.11 10.24
N THR A 141 12.43 -21.39 10.00
CA THR A 141 13.80 -21.89 9.80
C THR A 141 14.45 -21.39 8.51
N GLU A 142 13.65 -20.95 7.53
CA GLU A 142 14.12 -20.51 6.23
C GLU A 142 14.29 -18.99 6.21
N ILE A 143 15.54 -18.52 6.14
CA ILE A 143 15.86 -17.10 6.22
C ILE A 143 15.21 -16.28 5.07
N HIS A 144 15.08 -16.88 3.89
CA HIS A 144 14.44 -16.25 2.72
C HIS A 144 12.97 -15.91 2.99
N HIS A 145 12.24 -16.72 3.78
CA HIS A 145 10.86 -16.43 4.14
C HIS A 145 10.77 -15.22 5.06
N ILE A 146 11.67 -15.11 6.04
CA ILE A 146 11.74 -13.98 6.97
C ILE A 146 12.05 -12.69 6.20
N PHE A 147 13.05 -12.70 5.32
CA PHE A 147 13.39 -11.53 4.50
C PHE A 147 12.25 -11.12 3.58
N PHE A 148 11.54 -12.08 2.97
CA PHE A 148 10.39 -11.78 2.14
C PHE A 148 9.25 -11.14 2.94
N LEU A 149 8.91 -11.70 4.11
CA LEU A 149 7.88 -11.12 4.98
C LEU A 149 8.25 -9.70 5.40
N LEU A 150 9.50 -9.49 5.81
CA LEU A 150 10.01 -8.17 6.19
C LEU A 150 9.88 -7.16 5.05
N ALA A 151 10.35 -7.53 3.85
CA ALA A 151 10.23 -6.70 2.66
C ALA A 151 8.76 -6.38 2.34
N LEU A 152 7.90 -7.40 2.38
CA LEU A 152 6.47 -7.26 2.10
C LEU A 152 5.82 -6.24 3.05
N ILE A 153 6.12 -6.31 4.35
CA ILE A 153 5.60 -5.35 5.33
C ILE A 153 6.15 -3.94 5.06
N ILE A 154 7.46 -3.80 4.89
CA ILE A 154 8.11 -2.50 4.70
C ILE A 154 7.54 -1.81 3.46
N PHE A 155 7.53 -2.48 2.31
CA PHE A 155 7.11 -1.87 1.05
C PHE A 155 5.60 -1.65 0.97
N THR A 156 4.76 -2.52 1.54
CA THR A 156 3.31 -2.29 1.53
C THR A 156 2.91 -1.11 2.42
N VAL A 157 3.52 -0.96 3.59
CA VAL A 157 3.24 0.17 4.50
C VAL A 157 3.81 1.49 3.95
N SER A 158 4.96 1.46 3.27
CA SER A 158 5.57 2.61 2.61
C SER A 158 4.92 2.99 1.27
N MET A 159 3.94 2.21 0.79
CA MET A 159 3.20 2.50 -0.45
C MET A 159 2.28 3.72 -0.31
N SER A 160 2.01 4.18 0.92
CA SER A 160 1.17 5.34 1.22
C SER A 160 1.71 6.61 0.56
N PRO A 161 0.99 7.22 -0.40
CA PRO A 161 1.41 8.49 -1.02
C PRO A 161 1.40 9.62 0.00
N HIS A 162 2.21 10.68 -0.20
CA HIS A 162 2.17 11.86 0.67
C HIS A 162 0.80 12.56 0.62
N LYS A 163 0.42 13.26 1.70
CA LYS A 163 -0.89 13.93 1.79
C LYS A 163 -1.13 14.93 0.65
N GLN A 164 -0.05 15.55 0.18
CA GLN A 164 -0.09 16.54 -0.91
C GLN A 164 -0.35 15.87 -2.28
N ASP A 165 0.04 14.61 -2.44
CA ASP A 165 -0.06 13.84 -3.68
C ASP A 165 -1.42 13.17 -3.85
N ILE A 166 -2.16 12.96 -2.75
CA ILE A 166 -3.50 12.34 -2.78
C ILE A 166 -4.44 13.07 -3.75
N LYS A 167 -4.40 14.41 -3.79
CA LYS A 167 -5.27 15.19 -4.68
C LYS A 167 -4.98 14.88 -6.16
N HIS A 168 -3.70 14.69 -6.51
CA HIS A 168 -3.27 14.38 -7.86
C HIS A 168 -3.61 12.95 -8.25
N LEU A 169 -3.51 12.01 -7.30
CA LEU A 169 -3.97 10.62 -7.48
C LEU A 169 -5.47 10.53 -7.72
N VAL A 170 -6.28 11.16 -6.87
CA VAL A 170 -7.74 11.14 -6.99
C VAL A 170 -8.18 11.77 -8.31
N LEU A 171 -7.60 12.91 -8.67
CA LEU A 171 -7.89 13.57 -9.95
C LEU A 171 -7.48 12.69 -11.13
N GLY A 172 -6.26 12.15 -11.13
CA GLY A 172 -5.75 11.32 -12.23
C GLY A 172 -6.54 10.03 -12.42
N PHE A 173 -6.83 9.29 -11.34
CA PHE A 173 -7.70 8.11 -11.42
C PHE A 173 -9.11 8.46 -11.88
N GLY A 174 -9.66 9.61 -11.44
CA GLY A 174 -10.96 10.10 -11.91
C GLY A 174 -10.98 10.38 -13.41
N VAL A 175 -9.96 11.05 -13.94
CA VAL A 175 -9.81 11.33 -15.38
C VAL A 175 -9.65 10.03 -16.17
N ILE A 176 -8.81 9.09 -15.70
CA ILE A 176 -8.64 7.79 -16.36
C ILE A 176 -9.96 7.02 -16.38
N ALA A 177 -10.69 6.96 -15.27
CA ALA A 177 -11.98 6.29 -15.20
C ALA A 177 -13.00 6.90 -16.17
N LEU A 178 -13.03 8.23 -16.29
CA LEU A 178 -13.90 8.93 -17.23
C LEU A 178 -13.55 8.60 -18.68
N ILE A 179 -12.27 8.60 -19.03
CA ILE A 179 -11.80 8.24 -20.38
C ILE A 179 -12.19 6.79 -20.71
N LEU A 180 -11.95 5.85 -19.78
CA LEU A 180 -12.29 4.44 -19.98
C LEU A 180 -13.80 4.25 -20.16
N PHE A 181 -14.63 4.94 -19.36
CA PHE A 181 -16.07 4.90 -19.48
C PHE A 181 -16.57 5.38 -20.85
N PHE A 182 -16.02 6.50 -21.37
CA PHE A 182 -16.39 6.99 -22.70
C PHE A 182 -15.88 6.08 -23.82
N LEU A 183 -14.68 5.51 -23.69
CA LEU A 183 -14.16 4.55 -24.68
C LEU A 183 -15.04 3.30 -24.77
N GLU A 184 -15.50 2.77 -23.64
CA GLU A 184 -16.43 1.66 -23.60
C GLU A 184 -17.78 2.02 -24.25
N LYS A 185 -18.32 3.21 -23.96
CA LYS A 185 -19.56 3.70 -24.58
C LYS A 185 -19.43 3.90 -26.10
N LEU A 186 -18.23 4.19 -26.60
CA LEU A 186 -17.93 4.30 -28.03
C LEU A 186 -17.69 2.94 -28.71
N GLY A 187 -17.85 1.82 -27.98
CA GLY A 187 -17.66 0.46 -28.50
C GLY A 187 -16.20 0.00 -28.57
N VAL A 188 -15.26 0.77 -27.99
CA VAL A 188 -13.85 0.36 -27.90
C VAL A 188 -13.68 -0.53 -26.67
N HIS A 189 -13.86 -1.83 -26.86
CA HIS A 189 -13.64 -2.82 -25.80
C HIS A 189 -12.15 -3.10 -25.62
N LEU A 190 -11.49 -2.32 -24.76
CA LEU A 190 -10.05 -2.45 -24.51
C LEU A 190 -9.62 -3.84 -24.00
N GLN A 191 -10.53 -4.60 -23.38
CA GLN A 191 -10.27 -5.97 -22.92
C GLN A 191 -9.95 -6.96 -24.05
N GLN A 192 -10.33 -6.65 -25.30
CA GLN A 192 -10.00 -7.48 -26.46
C GLN A 192 -8.49 -7.45 -26.79
N TYR A 193 -7.79 -6.39 -26.40
CA TYR A 193 -6.34 -6.28 -26.61
C TYR A 193 -5.59 -7.12 -25.56
N LYS A 194 -4.85 -8.14 -26.03
CA LYS A 194 -4.10 -9.08 -25.18
C LYS A 194 -3.18 -8.38 -24.17
N TRP A 195 -2.46 -7.35 -24.61
CA TRP A 195 -1.53 -6.60 -23.77
C TRP A 195 -2.25 -5.82 -22.66
N TRP A 196 -3.37 -5.17 -23.00
CA TRP A 196 -4.18 -4.44 -22.02
C TRP A 196 -4.76 -5.37 -20.95
N ASN A 197 -5.29 -6.52 -21.38
CA ASN A 197 -5.79 -7.54 -20.45
C ASN A 197 -4.69 -8.08 -19.53
N PHE A 198 -3.48 -8.29 -20.06
CA PHE A 198 -2.32 -8.66 -19.24
C PHE A 198 -2.00 -7.60 -18.18
N CYS A 199 -1.92 -6.32 -18.56
CA CYS A 199 -1.66 -5.23 -17.62
C CYS A 199 -2.73 -5.12 -16.52
N ILE A 200 -4.01 -5.26 -16.86
CA ILE A 200 -5.10 -5.25 -15.88
C ILE A 200 -4.97 -6.42 -14.91
N LYS A 201 -4.70 -7.64 -15.40
CA LYS A 201 -4.53 -8.82 -14.56
C LYS A 201 -3.38 -8.67 -13.58
N GLU A 202 -2.21 -8.24 -14.04
CA GLU A 202 -1.05 -8.03 -13.18
C GLU A 202 -1.32 -6.94 -12.14
N LEU A 203 -1.91 -5.81 -12.56
CA LEU A 203 -2.28 -4.72 -11.65
C LEU A 203 -3.29 -5.18 -10.60
N TRP A 204 -4.24 -6.05 -10.98
CA TRP A 204 -5.20 -6.64 -10.06
C TRP A 204 -4.52 -7.54 -9.02
N VAL A 205 -3.65 -8.45 -9.46
CA VAL A 205 -2.86 -9.31 -8.57
C VAL A 205 -2.08 -8.49 -7.54
N ILE A 206 -1.40 -7.45 -8.01
CA ILE A 206 -0.66 -6.52 -7.14
C ILE A 206 -1.58 -5.82 -6.13
N THR A 207 -2.73 -5.33 -6.62
CA THR A 207 -3.68 -4.57 -5.80
C THR A 207 -4.26 -5.45 -4.70
N THR A 208 -4.68 -6.66 -5.04
CA THR A 208 -5.23 -7.65 -4.10
C THR A 208 -4.20 -8.11 -3.08
N LEU A 209 -2.96 -8.34 -3.50
CA LEU A 209 -1.84 -8.64 -2.62
C LEU A 209 -1.63 -7.52 -1.58
N ALA A 210 -1.49 -6.27 -2.04
CA ALA A 210 -1.27 -5.13 -1.17
C ALA A 210 -2.42 -4.93 -0.18
N ILE A 211 -3.67 -5.07 -0.63
CA ILE A 211 -4.87 -5.00 0.22
C ILE A 211 -4.83 -6.08 1.29
N SER A 212 -4.56 -7.33 0.91
CA SER A 212 -4.60 -8.48 1.82
C SER A 212 -3.55 -8.37 2.92
N VAL A 213 -2.33 -7.96 2.57
CA VAL A 213 -1.25 -7.71 3.53
C VAL A 213 -1.60 -6.54 4.45
N LEU A 214 -2.00 -5.39 3.91
CA LEU A 214 -2.32 -4.22 4.70
C LEU A 214 -3.52 -4.44 5.63
N ALA A 215 -4.55 -5.15 5.15
CA ALA A 215 -5.70 -5.54 5.97
C ALA A 215 -5.26 -6.44 7.13
N THR A 216 -4.39 -7.42 6.87
CA THR A 216 -3.86 -8.33 7.89
C THR A 216 -3.03 -7.57 8.93
N LEU A 217 -2.15 -6.68 8.50
CA LEU A 217 -1.35 -5.84 9.40
C LEU A 217 -2.22 -4.93 10.26
N LEU A 218 -3.23 -4.29 9.66
CA LEU A 218 -4.18 -3.45 10.36
C LEU A 218 -4.97 -4.26 11.40
N PHE A 219 -5.46 -5.45 11.02
CA PHE A 219 -6.19 -6.34 11.92
C PHE A 219 -5.34 -6.75 13.13
N ILE A 220 -4.11 -7.22 12.91
CA ILE A 220 -3.17 -7.59 13.97
C ILE A 220 -2.90 -6.39 14.90
N THR A 221 -2.70 -5.20 14.33
CA THR A 221 -2.48 -3.96 15.08
C THR A 221 -3.68 -3.63 15.97
N LEU A 222 -4.90 -3.68 15.42
CA LEU A 222 -6.13 -3.40 16.16
C LEU A 222 -6.39 -4.41 17.28
N VAL A 223 -6.20 -5.71 17.02
CA VAL A 223 -6.33 -6.78 18.04
C VAL A 223 -5.33 -6.56 19.17
N THR A 224 -4.07 -6.33 18.84
CA THR A 224 -3.00 -6.10 19.84
C THR A 224 -3.33 -4.88 20.70
N MET A 225 -3.78 -3.79 20.08
CA MET A 225 -4.21 -2.58 20.80
C MET A 225 -5.43 -2.83 21.69
N GLY A 226 -6.41 -3.60 21.19
CA GLY A 226 -7.60 -3.99 21.95
C GLY A 226 -7.23 -4.78 23.20
N LEU A 227 -6.31 -5.74 23.07
CA LEU A 227 -5.79 -6.53 24.18
C LEU A 227 -5.04 -5.66 25.21
N ILE A 228 -4.17 -4.75 24.76
CA ILE A 228 -3.42 -3.86 25.66
C ILE A 228 -4.37 -2.93 26.44
N LYS A 229 -5.34 -2.34 25.76
CA LYS A 229 -6.34 -1.46 26.41
C LYS A 229 -7.26 -2.25 27.34
N GLY A 230 -7.71 -3.44 26.93
CA GLY A 230 -8.51 -4.34 27.75
C GLY A 230 -7.77 -4.72 29.02
N TYR A 231 -6.51 -5.17 28.90
CA TYR A 231 -5.65 -5.48 30.04
C TYR A 231 -5.49 -4.29 30.98
N ARG A 232 -5.24 -3.08 30.45
CA ARG A 232 -5.13 -1.87 31.26
C ARG A 232 -6.45 -1.50 31.97
N LEU A 233 -7.60 -1.73 31.35
CA LEU A 233 -8.89 -1.44 31.98
C LEU A 233 -9.25 -2.46 33.07
N THR A 234 -8.95 -3.74 32.84
CA THR A 234 -9.26 -4.83 33.77
C THR A 234 -8.29 -4.90 34.95
N PHE A 235 -7.00 -4.64 34.72
CA PHE A 235 -5.94 -4.79 35.73
C PHE A 235 -5.26 -3.48 36.14
N GLY A 236 -5.48 -2.38 35.42
CA GLY A 236 -4.87 -1.07 35.70
C GLY A 236 -5.61 -0.20 36.72
N HIS A 237 -6.64 -0.73 37.40
CA HIS A 237 -7.25 -0.10 38.57
C HIS A 237 -6.84 -0.85 39.84
N LYS A 238 -5.61 -0.59 40.31
CA LYS A 238 -5.05 -0.77 41.68
C LYS A 238 -3.56 -0.45 41.55
N SER A 239 -3.07 0.72 41.92
CA SER A 239 -3.03 1.27 43.27
C SER A 239 -3.22 2.79 43.31
N SER A 240 -3.94 3.22 44.35
CA SER A 240 -4.53 4.54 44.57
C SER A 240 -3.60 5.46 45.40
N PRO A 241 -4.10 6.55 46.01
CA PRO A 241 -3.49 7.87 46.06
C PRO A 241 -2.46 8.02 47.20
N LYS A 242 -1.57 9.00 47.08
CA LYS A 242 -1.03 9.85 48.15
C LYS A 242 -0.15 10.93 47.54
#